data_AF-A0A6I7MYV3-F1
#
_entry.id   AF-A0A6I7MYV3-F1
#
_cell.length_a   1.000
_cell.length_b   1.000
_cell.length_c   1.000
_cell.angle_alpha   90.00
_cell.angle_beta   90.00
_cell.angle_gamma   90.00
#
_symmetry.space_group_name_H-M   'P 1'
#
loop_
_entity.id
_entity.type
_entity.pdbx_description
1 polymer ?
#
loop_
_entity_poly.entity_id
_entity_poly.type
_entity_poly.pdbx_seq_one_letter_code
_entity_poly.pdbx_strand_id
1 'polypeptide(L)'
;MVDRLLKKELDSIFTFSKVKLYFDQDHLCEGYFFDLFVSIHSEKIQLADEGEKYFELVNSVEEADFIFIPIPLSDLLGRAGGRKCIQYHDSLASTFQKTLVMVSDADLLFDPGVENYLLLTPGPYKSMKQQMAIPALLQQDPLKKWFNGQWKPVSKQKEISVGFCGQATSNFLKNIKDHLQYFWLNGEKLLGKSKHLYIPFFLAAKERADLLDTLEQSSVIKTDFLKRERYKGGAKSDEDQKRLEFEFFK
;
A
#
# COMPACT_ATOMS: atom_id res chain seq x y z
N MET A 1 -31.37 4.07 -3.32
CA MET A 1 -32.34 2.95 -3.39
C MET A 1 -31.95 1.97 -4.49
N VAL A 2 -31.50 2.44 -5.65
CA VAL A 2 -31.00 1.62 -6.78
C VAL A 2 -29.80 0.72 -6.41
N ASP A 3 -28.81 1.23 -5.66
CA ASP A 3 -27.64 0.42 -5.25
C ASP A 3 -27.97 -0.79 -4.36
N ARG A 4 -29.02 -0.69 -3.53
CA ARG A 4 -29.42 -1.81 -2.65
C ARG A 4 -30.13 -2.92 -3.41
N LEU A 5 -30.83 -2.57 -4.50
CA LEU A 5 -31.48 -3.54 -5.39
C LEU A 5 -30.43 -4.23 -6.26
N LEU A 6 -29.50 -3.46 -6.84
CA LEU A 6 -28.41 -4.02 -7.65
C LEU A 6 -27.50 -4.95 -6.82
N LYS A 7 -27.17 -4.56 -5.58
CA LYS A 7 -26.41 -5.41 -4.68
C LYS A 7 -27.17 -6.71 -4.33
N LYS A 8 -28.46 -6.64 -4.04
CA LYS A 8 -29.28 -7.84 -3.79
C LYS A 8 -29.36 -8.76 -5.00
N GLU A 9 -29.48 -8.21 -6.20
CA GLU A 9 -29.47 -8.98 -7.43
C GLU A 9 -28.10 -9.63 -7.67
N LEU A 10 -27.00 -8.89 -7.50
CA LEU A 10 -25.65 -9.42 -7.62
C LEU A 10 -25.35 -10.50 -6.57
N ASP A 11 -25.73 -10.29 -5.30
CA ASP A 11 -25.58 -11.26 -4.22
C ASP A 11 -26.46 -12.52 -4.45
N SER A 12 -27.58 -12.38 -5.16
CA SER A 12 -28.44 -13.52 -5.53
C SER A 12 -27.93 -14.32 -6.74
N ILE A 13 -27.09 -13.70 -7.58
CA ILE A 13 -26.51 -14.30 -8.79
C ILE A 13 -25.13 -14.89 -8.47
N PHE A 14 -24.35 -14.25 -7.61
CA PHE A 14 -23.01 -14.68 -7.21
C PHE A 14 -23.01 -15.01 -5.73
N THR A 15 -23.13 -16.29 -5.40
CA THR A 15 -22.74 -16.78 -4.07
C THR A 15 -21.23 -16.81 -4.03
N PHE A 16 -20.58 -15.68 -3.69
CA PHE A 16 -19.15 -15.67 -3.48
C PHE A 16 -18.83 -16.53 -2.25
N SER A 17 -18.23 -17.68 -2.47
CA SER A 17 -17.56 -18.41 -1.40
C SER A 17 -16.42 -17.53 -0.87
N LYS A 18 -16.28 -17.47 0.46
CA LYS A 18 -15.15 -16.78 1.08
C LYS A 18 -13.84 -17.42 0.61
N VAL A 19 -12.82 -16.59 0.41
CA VAL A 19 -11.47 -17.05 0.11
C VAL A 19 -10.83 -17.57 1.40
N LYS A 20 -10.34 -18.80 1.36
CA LYS A 20 -9.76 -19.47 2.53
C LYS A 20 -8.27 -19.17 2.63
N LEU A 21 -7.87 -18.59 3.76
CA LEU A 21 -6.49 -18.22 4.05
C LEU A 21 -5.94 -19.08 5.19
N TYR A 22 -4.69 -19.51 5.03
CA TYR A 22 -3.95 -20.18 6.10
C TYR A 22 -2.63 -19.47 6.37
N PHE A 23 -2.26 -19.40 7.64
CA PHE A 23 -0.90 -19.16 8.10
C PHE A 23 -0.68 -19.81 9.45
N ASP A 24 0.56 -20.18 9.69
CA ASP A 24 0.94 -20.84 10.94
C ASP A 24 1.28 -19.76 11.97
N GLN A 25 0.39 -19.57 12.95
CA GLN A 25 0.53 -18.52 13.96
C GLN A 25 1.79 -18.70 14.81
N ASP A 26 2.22 -19.93 15.05
CA ASP A 26 3.40 -20.24 15.86
C ASP A 26 4.71 -19.91 15.12
N HIS A 27 4.64 -19.81 13.79
CA HIS A 27 5.78 -19.51 12.93
C HIS A 27 5.73 -18.10 12.32
N LEU A 28 4.77 -17.27 12.71
CA LEU A 28 4.77 -15.86 12.35
C LEU A 28 5.79 -15.09 13.17
N CYS A 29 6.50 -14.18 12.50
CA CYS A 29 7.29 -13.18 13.21
C CYS A 29 6.36 -12.20 13.93
N GLU A 30 6.82 -11.61 15.03
CA GLU A 30 6.19 -10.40 15.54
C GLU A 30 6.23 -9.33 14.46
N GLY A 31 5.16 -8.54 14.34
CA GLY A 31 4.95 -7.60 13.23
C GLY A 31 3.80 -6.65 13.50
N TYR A 32 3.70 -5.56 12.74
CA TYR A 32 2.36 -5.00 12.54
C TYR A 32 1.66 -5.78 11.43
N PHE A 33 0.37 -5.94 11.58
CA PHE A 33 -0.42 -6.71 10.63
C PHE A 33 -0.97 -5.81 9.53
N PHE A 34 -1.09 -6.39 8.34
CA PHE A 34 -1.84 -5.76 7.26
C PHE A 34 -3.29 -5.52 7.69
N ASP A 35 -3.89 -4.39 7.29
CA ASP A 35 -5.18 -3.88 7.81
C ASP A 35 -6.38 -4.85 7.68
N LEU A 36 -6.26 -5.95 6.93
CA LEU A 36 -7.24 -7.04 6.93
C LEU A 36 -7.23 -7.90 8.19
N PHE A 37 -6.24 -7.72 9.07
CA PHE A 37 -6.02 -8.55 10.25
C PHE A 37 -5.88 -7.69 11.50
N VAL A 38 -6.30 -8.26 12.63
CA VAL A 38 -6.17 -7.66 13.96
C VAL A 38 -5.58 -8.67 14.94
N SER A 39 -4.81 -8.18 15.91
CA SER A 39 -4.35 -8.99 17.03
C SER A 39 -5.37 -8.92 18.15
N ILE A 40 -5.82 -10.08 18.62
CA ILE A 40 -6.73 -10.22 19.75
C ILE A 40 -5.94 -10.78 20.93
N HIS A 41 -5.92 -10.02 22.03
CA HIS A 41 -5.24 -10.39 23.29
C HIS A 41 -3.73 -10.67 23.12
N SER A 42 -3.08 -9.98 22.17
CA SER A 42 -1.63 -10.06 21.90
C SER A 42 -1.08 -11.42 21.45
N GLU A 43 -1.93 -12.44 21.28
CA GLU A 43 -1.47 -13.80 20.97
C GLU A 43 -2.14 -14.41 19.74
N LYS A 44 -3.38 -14.03 19.40
CA LYS A 44 -4.12 -14.63 18.28
C LYS A 44 -4.44 -13.61 17.20
N ILE A 45 -4.13 -13.94 15.95
CA ILE A 45 -4.46 -13.12 14.79
C ILE A 45 -5.82 -13.55 14.25
N GLN A 46 -6.68 -12.58 13.97
CA GLN A 46 -7.98 -12.77 13.35
C GLN A 46 -8.18 -11.78 12.20
N LEU A 47 -9.18 -12.05 11.36
CA LEU A 47 -9.61 -11.09 10.34
C LEU A 47 -10.26 -9.89 11.01
N ALA A 48 -10.05 -8.69 10.46
CA ALA A 48 -10.85 -7.53 10.79
C ALA A 48 -12.29 -7.69 10.26
N ASP A 49 -13.26 -6.95 10.80
CA ASP A 49 -14.68 -6.99 10.40
C ASP A 49 -14.91 -6.91 8.88
N GLU A 50 -14.09 -6.12 8.17
CA GLU A 50 -14.19 -6.01 6.71
C GLU A 50 -13.64 -7.27 6.00
N GLY A 51 -12.57 -7.86 6.55
CA GLY A 51 -11.96 -9.07 6.05
C GLY A 51 -12.87 -10.29 6.19
N GLU A 52 -13.59 -10.42 7.31
CA GLU A 52 -14.49 -11.55 7.58
C GLU A 52 -15.60 -11.72 6.52
N LYS A 53 -15.94 -10.66 5.80
CA LYS A 53 -16.97 -10.70 4.75
C LYS A 53 -16.52 -11.49 3.51
N TYR A 54 -15.22 -11.48 3.23
CA TYR A 54 -14.66 -12.01 1.98
C TYR A 54 -13.66 -13.14 2.21
N PHE A 55 -13.12 -13.26 3.42
CA PHE A 55 -12.08 -14.22 3.77
C PHE A 55 -12.50 -15.08 4.95
N GLU A 56 -11.93 -16.28 5.01
CA GLU A 56 -12.07 -17.24 6.10
C GLU A 56 -10.68 -17.74 6.51
N LEU A 57 -10.37 -17.73 7.80
CA LEU A 57 -9.16 -18.40 8.32
C LEU A 57 -9.46 -19.87 8.55
N VAL A 58 -8.67 -20.73 7.92
CA VAL A 58 -8.79 -22.19 8.09
C VAL A 58 -7.67 -22.72 8.98
N ASN A 59 -7.90 -23.88 9.59
CA ASN A 59 -6.96 -24.49 10.53
C ASN A 59 -5.97 -25.47 9.87
N SER A 60 -6.12 -25.76 8.58
CA SER A 60 -5.30 -26.70 7.83
C SER A 60 -4.89 -26.10 6.48
N VAL A 61 -3.71 -26.47 5.98
CA VAL A 61 -3.20 -25.97 4.70
C VAL A 61 -4.01 -26.55 3.53
N GLU A 62 -4.54 -27.75 3.72
CA GLU A 62 -5.33 -28.50 2.74
C GLU A 62 -6.61 -27.76 2.38
N GLU A 63 -7.28 -27.18 3.38
CA GLU A 63 -8.52 -26.41 3.22
C GLU A 63 -8.28 -25.02 2.63
N ALA A 64 -7.05 -24.52 2.65
CA ALA A 64 -6.74 -23.16 2.25
C ALA A 64 -6.71 -23.00 0.73
N ASP A 65 -7.18 -21.85 0.22
CA ASP A 65 -6.93 -21.44 -1.16
C ASP A 65 -5.52 -20.86 -1.29
N PHE A 66 -5.09 -20.10 -0.26
CA PHE A 66 -3.80 -19.43 -0.22
C PHE A 66 -3.11 -19.59 1.14
N ILE A 67 -1.78 -19.68 1.12
CA ILE A 67 -0.96 -19.44 2.32
C ILE A 67 -0.65 -17.95 2.35
N PHE A 68 -0.94 -17.27 3.46
CA PHE A 68 -0.92 -15.81 3.51
C PHE A 68 -0.09 -15.29 4.67
N ILE A 69 0.99 -14.56 4.44
CA ILE A 69 1.74 -13.93 5.56
C ILE A 69 1.12 -12.55 5.85
N PRO A 70 0.49 -12.34 7.02
CA PRO A 70 -0.28 -11.12 7.32
C PRO A 70 0.57 -9.94 7.77
N ILE A 71 1.85 -9.92 7.43
CA ILE A 71 2.82 -8.91 7.84
C ILE A 71 3.46 -8.34 6.58
N PRO A 72 3.51 -7.01 6.40
CA PRO A 72 4.13 -6.44 5.22
C PRO A 72 5.61 -6.81 5.08
N LEU A 73 6.04 -7.02 3.84
CA LEU A 73 7.37 -7.53 3.51
C LEU A 73 8.49 -6.59 3.98
N SER A 74 8.22 -5.29 4.01
CA SER A 74 9.11 -4.25 4.53
C SER A 74 9.44 -4.46 6.02
N ASP A 75 8.44 -4.81 6.83
CA ASP A 75 8.57 -5.11 8.26
C ASP A 75 9.23 -6.47 8.48
N LEU A 76 8.78 -7.51 7.77
CA LEU A 76 9.36 -8.86 7.86
C LEU A 76 10.87 -8.83 7.63
N LEU A 77 11.32 -8.24 6.52
CA LEU A 77 12.74 -8.22 6.17
C LEU A 77 13.56 -7.26 7.03
N GLY A 78 12.92 -6.37 7.79
CA GLY A 78 13.57 -5.55 8.81
C GLY A 78 13.87 -6.29 10.11
N ARG A 79 13.26 -7.46 10.34
CA ARG A 79 13.31 -8.17 11.61
C ARG A 79 14.22 -9.40 11.58
N ALA A 80 14.79 -9.71 12.74
CA ALA A 80 15.49 -10.97 12.95
C ALA A 80 14.51 -12.14 12.77
N GLY A 81 14.83 -13.05 11.85
CA GLY A 81 13.97 -14.22 11.58
C GLY A 81 12.94 -14.05 10.45
N GLY A 82 12.71 -12.83 9.94
CA GLY A 82 11.72 -12.61 8.87
C GLY A 82 11.93 -13.45 7.62
N ARG A 83 13.20 -13.60 7.17
CA ARG A 83 13.51 -14.51 6.05
C ARG A 83 13.20 -15.98 6.37
N LYS A 84 13.40 -16.41 7.62
CA LYS A 84 13.06 -17.78 8.04
C LYS A 84 11.55 -17.99 8.05
N CYS A 85 10.78 -17.00 8.49
CA CYS A 85 9.31 -17.02 8.41
C CYS A 85 8.83 -17.15 6.97
N ILE A 86 9.40 -16.38 6.03
CA ILE A 86 9.05 -16.48 4.60
C ILE A 86 9.40 -17.88 4.07
N GLN A 87 10.61 -18.38 4.35
CA GLN A 87 11.06 -19.70 3.90
C GLN A 87 10.20 -20.85 4.46
N TYR A 88 9.76 -20.74 5.72
CA TYR A 88 8.86 -21.71 6.33
C TYR A 88 7.52 -21.78 5.59
N HIS A 89 6.89 -20.63 5.38
CA HIS A 89 5.59 -20.56 4.69
C HIS A 89 5.70 -20.91 3.19
N ASP A 90 6.83 -20.60 2.54
CA ASP A 90 7.12 -21.04 1.17
C ASP A 90 7.29 -22.57 1.07
N SER A 91 7.92 -23.19 2.06
CA SER A 91 8.05 -24.65 2.14
C SER A 91 6.68 -25.32 2.30
N LEU A 92 5.80 -24.75 3.14
CA LEU A 92 4.40 -25.20 3.24
C LEU A 92 3.68 -25.02 1.90
N ALA A 93 3.79 -23.85 1.28
CA ALA A 93 3.11 -23.54 0.02
C ALA A 93 3.53 -24.52 -1.08
N SER A 94 4.82 -24.80 -1.19
CA SER A 94 5.38 -25.76 -2.13
C SER A 94 4.90 -27.19 -1.87
N THR A 95 4.88 -27.62 -0.60
CA THR A 95 4.45 -28.98 -0.20
C THR A 95 2.98 -29.24 -0.56
N PHE A 96 2.11 -28.26 -0.32
CA PHE A 96 0.68 -28.36 -0.56
C PHE A 96 0.22 -27.81 -1.91
N GLN A 97 1.16 -27.42 -2.78
CA GLN A 97 0.91 -26.85 -4.10
C GLN A 97 -0.03 -25.62 -4.04
N LYS A 98 0.17 -24.77 -3.03
CA LYS A 98 -0.54 -23.51 -2.83
C LYS A 98 0.33 -22.33 -3.25
N THR A 99 -0.29 -21.18 -3.51
CA THR A 99 0.44 -19.92 -3.73
C THR A 99 0.69 -19.24 -2.39
N LEU A 100 1.93 -18.79 -2.17
CA LEU A 100 2.27 -17.91 -1.05
C LEU A 100 1.87 -16.47 -1.38
N VAL A 101 1.00 -15.88 -0.58
CA VAL A 101 0.56 -14.49 -0.71
C VAL A 101 1.22 -13.63 0.37
N MET A 102 1.78 -12.51 -0.05
CA MET A 102 2.44 -11.53 0.82
C MET A 102 1.93 -10.13 0.49
N VAL A 103 2.18 -9.17 1.38
CA VAL A 103 1.79 -7.78 1.18
C VAL A 103 3.01 -6.87 1.15
N SER A 104 2.99 -5.86 0.28
CA SER A 104 3.94 -4.76 0.27
C SER A 104 3.19 -3.45 0.50
N ASP A 105 3.69 -2.65 1.42
CA ASP A 105 3.19 -1.32 1.77
C ASP A 105 4.24 -0.22 1.58
N ALA A 106 5.36 -0.56 0.92
CA ALA A 106 6.49 0.31 0.73
C ALA A 106 6.55 0.82 -0.72
N ASP A 107 7.13 2.01 -0.89
CA ASP A 107 7.34 2.62 -2.21
C ASP A 107 8.30 1.79 -3.11
N LEU A 108 9.21 1.03 -2.49
CA LEU A 108 10.12 0.11 -3.17
C LEU A 108 9.73 -1.33 -2.85
N LEU A 109 9.70 -2.17 -3.88
CA LEU A 109 9.40 -3.58 -3.71
C LEU A 109 10.61 -4.33 -3.16
N PHE A 110 10.36 -5.08 -2.11
CA PHE A 110 11.35 -5.92 -1.46
C PHE A 110 11.37 -7.32 -2.07
N ASP A 111 12.54 -7.95 -2.06
CA ASP A 111 12.75 -9.31 -2.52
C ASP A 111 12.42 -10.32 -1.42
N PRO A 112 11.33 -11.10 -1.58
CA PRO A 112 10.97 -12.09 -0.58
C PRO A 112 11.97 -13.26 -0.55
N GLY A 113 12.78 -13.45 -1.60
CA GLY A 113 13.77 -14.54 -1.69
C GLY A 113 13.15 -15.90 -1.97
N VAL A 114 11.97 -15.92 -2.59
CA VAL A 114 11.21 -17.13 -2.97
C VAL A 114 10.59 -16.93 -4.36
N GLU A 115 10.27 -18.02 -5.06
CA GLU A 115 9.87 -17.97 -6.48
C GLU A 115 8.35 -17.99 -6.69
N ASN A 116 7.62 -18.83 -5.95
CA ASN A 116 6.19 -19.05 -6.15
C ASN A 116 5.34 -18.20 -5.20
N TYR A 117 5.26 -16.90 -5.48
CA TYR A 117 4.49 -15.97 -4.67
C TYR A 117 3.58 -15.05 -5.48
N LEU A 118 2.60 -14.48 -4.78
CA LEU A 118 1.81 -13.34 -5.20
C LEU A 118 1.98 -12.20 -4.19
N LEU A 119 2.41 -11.04 -4.66
CA LEU A 119 2.60 -9.85 -3.85
C LEU A 119 1.45 -8.87 -4.05
N LEU A 120 0.69 -8.63 -2.99
CA LEU A 120 -0.34 -7.60 -2.95
C LEU A 120 0.33 -6.25 -2.69
N THR A 121 0.13 -5.28 -3.58
CA THR A 121 0.79 -3.97 -3.45
C THR A 121 -0.08 -2.82 -3.99
N PRO A 122 -0.08 -1.65 -3.35
CA PRO A 122 -0.68 -0.44 -3.91
C PRO A 122 0.24 0.09 -5.03
N GLY A 123 -0.07 -0.26 -6.27
CA GLY A 123 0.66 0.21 -7.45
C GLY A 123 1.64 -0.83 -8.02
N PRO A 124 1.13 -1.97 -8.52
CA PRO A 124 1.99 -3.00 -9.09
C PRO A 124 2.66 -2.52 -10.38
N TYR A 125 3.86 -3.01 -10.64
CA TYR A 125 4.54 -2.75 -11.90
C TYR A 125 4.00 -3.69 -12.98
N LYS A 126 3.50 -3.13 -14.07
CA LYS A 126 3.02 -3.90 -15.23
C LYS A 126 4.06 -4.90 -15.79
N SER A 127 5.35 -4.61 -15.59
CA SER A 127 6.46 -5.47 -16.02
C SER A 127 6.69 -6.69 -15.13
N MET A 128 6.06 -6.77 -13.96
CA MET A 128 6.24 -7.86 -12.98
C MET A 128 4.94 -8.67 -12.86
N LYS A 129 5.05 -9.99 -12.97
CA LYS A 129 3.88 -10.89 -13.05
C LYS A 129 3.35 -11.31 -11.68
N GLN A 130 4.21 -11.35 -10.67
CA GLN A 130 3.92 -11.83 -9.32
C GLN A 130 3.25 -10.76 -8.44
N GLN A 131 2.49 -9.84 -9.03
CA GLN A 131 1.91 -8.70 -8.32
C GLN A 131 0.44 -8.55 -8.63
N MET A 132 -0.32 -8.17 -7.61
CA MET A 132 -1.72 -7.79 -7.75
C MET A 132 -1.94 -6.45 -7.07
N ALA A 133 -2.65 -5.56 -7.77
CA ALA A 133 -3.04 -4.28 -7.22
C ALA A 133 -4.03 -4.48 -6.08
N ILE A 134 -3.75 -3.86 -4.94
CA ILE A 134 -4.74 -3.63 -3.90
C ILE A 134 -4.98 -2.13 -3.75
N PRO A 135 -6.21 -1.71 -3.42
CA PRO A 135 -6.46 -0.31 -3.08
C PRO A 135 -5.66 0.05 -1.82
N ALA A 136 -5.26 1.31 -1.71
CA ALA A 136 -4.77 1.82 -0.43
C ALA A 136 -5.90 1.72 0.60
N LEU A 137 -5.61 1.10 1.73
CA LEU A 137 -6.56 0.98 2.83
C LEU A 137 -6.44 2.22 3.73
N LEU A 138 -7.58 2.79 4.09
CA LEU A 138 -7.69 3.88 5.05
C LEU A 138 -8.41 3.33 6.28
N GLN A 139 -7.82 3.50 7.46
CA GLN A 139 -8.41 3.03 8.72
C GLN A 139 -9.78 3.65 8.99
N GLN A 140 -10.00 4.89 8.52
CA GLN A 140 -11.26 5.60 8.66
C GLN A 140 -11.61 6.32 7.36
N ASP A 141 -12.89 6.27 6.99
CA ASP A 141 -13.45 7.07 5.91
C ASP A 141 -13.21 8.58 6.17
N PRO A 142 -12.44 9.28 5.31
CA PRO A 142 -12.14 10.71 5.48
C PRO A 142 -13.39 11.58 5.51
N LEU A 143 -14.45 11.19 4.79
CA LEU A 143 -15.70 11.93 4.78
C LEU A 143 -16.37 11.90 6.15
N LYS A 144 -16.36 10.74 6.80
CA LYS A 144 -16.87 10.59 8.18
C LYS A 144 -15.96 11.30 9.18
N LYS A 145 -14.64 11.16 9.03
CA LYS A 145 -13.64 11.72 9.95
C LYS A 145 -13.63 13.25 9.97
N TRP A 146 -13.63 13.88 8.80
CA TRP A 146 -13.37 15.31 8.65
C TRP A 146 -14.61 16.15 8.30
N PHE A 147 -15.66 15.52 7.77
CA PHE A 147 -16.84 16.23 7.26
C PHE A 147 -18.16 15.68 7.79
N ASN A 148 -18.16 14.91 8.89
CA ASN A 148 -19.36 14.32 9.50
C ASN A 148 -20.22 13.53 8.49
N GLY A 149 -19.59 12.89 7.50
CA GLY A 149 -20.28 12.15 6.44
C GLY A 149 -20.95 13.02 5.37
N GLN A 150 -20.76 14.35 5.41
CA GLN A 150 -21.38 15.28 4.47
C GLN A 150 -20.48 15.53 3.27
N TRP A 151 -20.90 15.03 2.11
CA TRP A 151 -20.28 15.36 0.84
C TRP A 151 -20.92 16.61 0.22
N LYS A 152 -20.11 17.47 -0.40
CA LYS A 152 -20.57 18.64 -1.13
C LYS A 152 -19.95 18.66 -2.53
N PRO A 153 -20.77 18.74 -3.59
CA PRO A 153 -20.25 18.89 -4.95
C PRO A 153 -19.56 20.24 -5.11
N VAL A 154 -18.46 20.26 -5.84
CA VAL A 154 -17.85 21.51 -6.31
C VAL A 154 -18.69 22.05 -7.47
N SER A 155 -19.03 23.33 -7.41
CA SER A 155 -19.73 24.01 -8.52
C SER A 155 -18.88 23.99 -9.78
N LYS A 156 -19.49 23.60 -10.91
CA LYS A 156 -18.83 23.63 -12.23
C LYS A 156 -18.31 25.05 -12.51
N GLN A 157 -17.00 25.15 -12.71
CA GLN A 157 -16.34 26.40 -13.10
C GLN A 157 -16.32 26.51 -14.64
N LYS A 158 -16.18 27.73 -15.15
CA LYS A 158 -16.00 27.98 -16.60
C LYS A 158 -14.60 27.59 -17.09
N GLU A 159 -13.62 27.65 -16.20
CA GLU A 159 -12.23 27.33 -16.46
C GLU A 159 -11.87 25.98 -15.83
N ILE A 160 -10.94 25.27 -16.45
CA ILE A 160 -10.41 24.01 -15.90
C ILE A 160 -9.49 24.37 -14.73
N SER A 161 -9.80 23.84 -13.55
CA SER A 161 -8.96 23.99 -12.37
C SER A 161 -8.27 22.67 -12.03
N VAL A 162 -6.97 22.73 -11.72
CA VAL A 162 -6.21 21.58 -11.21
C VAL A 162 -5.68 21.92 -9.82
N GLY A 163 -5.98 21.06 -8.84
CA GLY A 163 -5.47 21.16 -7.49
C GLY A 163 -4.30 20.20 -7.25
N PHE A 164 -3.39 20.59 -6.37
CA PHE A 164 -2.32 19.70 -5.89
C PHE A 164 -1.99 20.02 -4.44
N CYS A 165 -1.91 18.99 -3.58
CA CYS A 165 -1.39 19.13 -2.23
C CYS A 165 -0.40 18.00 -1.96
N GLY A 166 0.86 18.34 -1.75
CA GLY A 166 1.89 17.33 -1.51
C GLY A 166 3.31 17.86 -1.64
N GLN A 167 4.28 16.94 -1.55
CA GLN A 167 5.68 17.32 -1.68
C GLN A 167 6.03 17.58 -3.15
N ALA A 168 6.55 18.75 -3.46
CA ALA A 168 7.09 19.10 -4.77
C ALA A 168 8.21 20.11 -4.55
N THR A 169 9.43 19.80 -4.97
CA THR A 169 10.58 20.65 -4.71
C THR A 169 11.65 20.53 -5.79
N SER A 170 12.14 21.67 -6.22
CA SER A 170 13.27 21.83 -7.13
C SER A 170 14.59 22.05 -6.38
N ASN A 171 14.61 21.82 -5.07
CA ASN A 171 15.79 22.03 -4.24
C ASN A 171 16.96 21.17 -4.71
N PHE A 172 18.02 21.84 -5.16
CA PHE A 172 19.20 21.20 -5.74
C PHE A 172 19.88 20.21 -4.80
N LEU A 173 20.02 20.53 -3.51
CA LEU A 173 20.67 19.65 -2.53
C LEU A 173 19.85 18.38 -2.31
N LYS A 174 18.52 18.50 -2.26
CA LYS A 174 17.65 17.33 -2.18
C LYS A 174 17.77 16.47 -3.44
N ASN A 175 17.79 17.09 -4.61
CA ASN A 175 17.95 16.37 -5.87
C ASN A 175 19.25 15.57 -5.89
N ILE A 176 20.38 16.17 -5.51
CA ILE A 176 21.66 15.44 -5.39
C ILE A 176 21.54 14.28 -4.41
N LYS A 177 20.96 14.51 -3.23
CA LYS A 177 20.77 13.46 -2.23
C LYS A 177 19.99 12.27 -2.78
N ASP A 178 18.85 12.55 -3.43
CA ASP A 178 17.99 11.51 -3.99
C ASP A 178 18.72 10.74 -5.11
N HIS A 179 19.49 11.42 -5.96
CA HIS A 179 20.35 10.76 -6.96
C HIS A 179 21.37 9.83 -6.32
N LEU A 180 22.13 10.32 -5.33
CA LEU A 180 23.15 9.53 -4.64
C LEU A 180 22.53 8.30 -3.97
N GLN A 181 21.35 8.45 -3.37
CA GLN A 181 20.61 7.33 -2.79
C GLN A 181 20.25 6.29 -3.85
N TYR A 182 19.75 6.71 -5.02
CA TYR A 182 19.44 5.77 -6.10
C TYR A 182 20.68 5.08 -6.67
N PHE A 183 21.79 5.79 -6.84
CA PHE A 183 23.04 5.19 -7.28
C PHE A 183 23.55 4.16 -6.27
N TRP A 184 23.48 4.48 -4.98
CA TRP A 184 23.86 3.56 -3.92
C TRP A 184 22.97 2.30 -3.92
N LEU A 185 21.64 2.45 -3.95
CA LEU A 185 20.72 1.31 -3.97
C LEU A 185 20.90 0.42 -5.21
N ASN A 186 21.12 1.01 -6.38
CA ASN A 186 21.43 0.25 -7.60
C ASN A 186 22.81 -0.42 -7.52
N GLY A 187 23.80 0.25 -6.92
CA GLY A 187 25.11 -0.34 -6.64
C GLY A 187 25.02 -1.56 -5.73
N GLU A 188 24.25 -1.47 -4.63
CA GLU A 188 23.98 -2.63 -3.76
C GLU A 188 23.30 -3.77 -4.52
N LYS A 189 22.39 -3.44 -5.45
CA LYS A 189 21.71 -4.43 -6.28
C LYS A 189 22.68 -5.15 -7.22
N LEU A 190 23.57 -4.40 -7.88
CA LEU A 190 24.61 -4.98 -8.76
C LEU A 190 25.57 -5.88 -7.98
N LEU A 191 25.85 -5.56 -6.72
CA LEU A 191 26.69 -6.37 -5.83
C LEU A 191 25.95 -7.55 -5.18
N GLY A 192 24.67 -7.77 -5.50
CA GLY A 192 23.85 -8.84 -4.90
C GLY A 192 23.52 -8.63 -3.42
N LYS A 193 23.68 -7.41 -2.91
CA LYS A 193 23.44 -7.03 -1.50
C LYS A 193 22.10 -6.34 -1.27
N SER A 194 21.41 -5.94 -2.33
CA SER A 194 20.12 -5.27 -2.21
C SER A 194 19.04 -6.23 -1.76
N LYS A 195 18.17 -5.72 -0.89
CA LYS A 195 16.92 -6.36 -0.48
C LYS A 195 15.73 -6.01 -1.38
N HIS A 196 15.97 -5.28 -2.48
CA HIS A 196 14.91 -4.75 -3.34
C HIS A 196 14.84 -5.50 -4.67
N LEU A 197 13.63 -5.92 -5.06
CA LEU A 197 13.37 -6.51 -6.39
C LEU A 197 13.55 -5.46 -7.49
N TYR A 198 13.06 -4.26 -7.23
CA TYR A 198 12.96 -3.22 -8.23
C TYR A 198 13.22 -1.85 -7.59
N ILE A 199 14.06 -1.06 -8.25
CA ILE A 199 14.43 0.29 -7.85
C ILE A 199 14.22 1.15 -9.10
N PRO A 200 13.03 1.74 -9.31
CA PRO A 200 12.85 2.66 -10.43
C PRO A 200 13.71 3.89 -10.19
N PHE A 201 14.45 4.33 -11.21
CA PHE A 201 15.05 5.64 -11.16
C PHE A 201 13.96 6.69 -11.41
N PHE A 202 13.42 7.27 -10.32
CA PHE A 202 12.38 8.29 -10.41
C PHE A 202 12.51 9.31 -9.27
N LEU A 203 12.83 10.55 -9.62
CA LEU A 203 13.00 11.65 -8.67
C LEU A 203 11.65 12.33 -8.41
N ALA A 204 10.76 11.60 -7.74
CA ALA A 204 9.34 11.94 -7.64
C ALA A 204 9.06 13.40 -7.24
N ALA A 205 9.83 13.97 -6.32
CA ALA A 205 9.62 15.34 -5.85
C ALA A 205 10.05 16.41 -6.88
N LYS A 206 11.10 16.15 -7.66
CA LYS A 206 11.59 17.04 -8.72
C LYS A 206 10.68 16.98 -9.95
N GLU A 207 10.45 15.77 -10.46
CA GLU A 207 9.61 15.54 -11.65
C GLU A 207 8.22 16.16 -11.44
N ARG A 208 7.69 16.04 -10.21
CA ARG A 208 6.44 16.67 -9.83
C ARG A 208 6.53 18.20 -9.79
N ALA A 209 7.62 18.77 -9.26
CA ALA A 209 7.80 20.23 -9.27
C ALA A 209 7.84 20.76 -10.71
N ASP A 210 8.63 20.13 -11.59
CA ASP A 210 8.75 20.54 -12.99
C ASP A 210 7.39 20.47 -13.72
N LEU A 211 6.59 19.43 -13.46
CA LEU A 211 5.23 19.31 -14.00
C LEU A 211 4.28 20.39 -13.46
N LEU A 212 4.29 20.64 -12.15
CA LEU A 212 3.43 21.66 -11.53
C LEU A 212 3.81 23.06 -12.01
N ASP A 213 5.10 23.37 -12.12
CA ASP A 213 5.57 24.65 -12.65
C ASP A 213 5.14 24.84 -14.11
N THR A 214 5.12 23.78 -14.92
CA THR A 214 4.58 23.80 -16.29
C THR A 214 3.07 24.11 -16.30
N LEU A 215 2.31 23.50 -15.38
CA LEU A 215 0.86 23.75 -15.27
C LEU A 215 0.55 25.17 -14.80
N GLU A 216 1.35 25.73 -13.88
CA GLU A 216 1.21 27.12 -13.40
C GLU A 216 1.47 28.15 -14.49
N GLN A 217 2.29 27.83 -15.49
CA GLN A 217 2.59 28.72 -16.62
C GLN A 217 1.51 28.67 -17.73
N SER A 218 0.56 27.74 -17.65
CA SER A 218 -0.48 27.58 -18.66
C SER A 218 -1.53 28.68 -18.55
N SER A 219 -1.88 29.31 -19.67
CA SER A 219 -2.95 30.32 -19.71
C SER A 219 -4.36 29.73 -19.71
N VAL A 220 -4.49 28.41 -19.88
CA VAL A 220 -5.79 27.72 -20.00
C VAL A 220 -6.17 26.90 -18.77
N ILE A 221 -5.26 26.78 -17.79
CA ILE A 221 -5.48 26.02 -16.55
C ILE A 221 -5.33 26.97 -15.37
N LYS A 222 -6.35 26.97 -14.49
CA LYS A 222 -6.23 27.59 -13.18
C LYS A 222 -5.63 26.57 -12.20
N THR A 223 -4.52 26.92 -11.56
CA THR A 223 -3.88 26.03 -10.58
C THR A 223 -4.25 26.43 -9.15
N ASP A 224 -4.40 25.43 -8.27
CA ASP A 224 -4.53 25.57 -6.82
C ASP A 224 -3.55 24.62 -6.14
N PHE A 225 -2.28 25.02 -6.12
CA PHE A 225 -1.18 24.16 -5.71
C PHE A 225 -0.63 24.55 -4.34
N LEU A 226 -0.71 23.62 -3.40
CA LEU A 226 -0.01 23.63 -2.11
C LEU A 226 1.26 22.78 -2.22
N LYS A 227 2.32 23.36 -2.82
CA LYS A 227 3.64 22.72 -2.97
C LYS A 227 4.39 22.74 -1.64
N ARG A 228 4.75 21.57 -1.12
CA ARG A 228 5.52 21.40 0.13
C ARG A 228 6.95 20.98 -0.17
N GLU A 229 7.92 21.58 0.50
CA GLU A 229 9.34 21.23 0.34
C GLU A 229 9.70 19.89 0.99
N ARG A 230 9.02 19.56 2.09
CA ARG A 230 9.33 18.39 2.93
C ARG A 230 8.25 17.33 2.85
N TYR A 231 8.67 16.08 2.99
CA TYR A 231 7.76 14.94 3.11
C TYR A 231 6.83 15.12 4.30
N LYS A 232 5.55 14.74 4.15
CA LYS A 232 4.46 15.01 5.12
C LYS A 232 4.45 16.47 5.61
N GLY A 233 4.79 17.44 4.76
CA GLY A 233 4.86 18.86 5.11
C GLY A 233 5.85 19.20 6.24
N GLY A 234 6.72 18.27 6.65
CA GLY A 234 7.58 18.44 7.81
C GLY A 234 6.88 18.34 9.16
N ALA A 235 5.70 17.71 9.23
CA ALA A 235 5.00 17.45 10.49
C ALA A 235 5.91 16.79 11.53
N LYS A 236 5.88 17.31 12.77
CA LYS A 236 6.67 16.78 13.89
C LYS A 236 5.82 16.26 15.04
N SER A 237 4.53 16.59 15.06
CA SER A 237 3.57 16.14 16.07
C SER A 237 2.35 15.48 15.42
N ASP A 238 1.57 14.76 16.20
CA ASP A 238 0.28 14.20 15.75
C ASP A 238 -0.73 15.29 15.38
N GLU A 239 -0.64 16.45 16.05
CA GLU A 239 -1.45 17.63 15.73
C GLU A 239 -1.10 18.19 14.36
N ASP A 240 0.19 18.28 14.02
CA ASP A 240 0.63 18.63 12.66
C ASP A 240 0.08 17.65 11.64
N GLN A 241 0.18 16.35 11.91
CA GLN A 241 -0.33 15.33 10.99
C GLN A 241 -1.83 15.47 10.76
N LYS A 242 -2.62 15.63 11.84
CA LYS A 242 -4.07 15.86 11.75
C LYS A 242 -4.41 17.11 10.95
N ARG A 243 -3.68 18.21 11.16
CA ARG A 243 -3.88 19.44 10.40
C ARG A 243 -3.57 19.24 8.92
N LEU A 244 -2.44 18.63 8.58
CA LEU A 244 -2.04 18.41 7.19
C LEU A 244 -2.93 17.40 6.47
N GLU A 245 -3.47 16.41 7.19
CA GLU A 245 -4.46 15.46 6.69
C GLU A 245 -5.78 16.17 6.38
N PHE A 246 -6.27 17.02 7.31
CA PHE A 246 -7.45 17.84 7.06
C PHE A 246 -7.28 18.77 5.85
N GLU A 247 -6.12 19.43 5.72
CA GLU A 247 -5.79 20.25 4.54
C GLU A 247 -5.83 19.47 3.23
N PHE A 248 -5.46 18.19 3.23
CA PHE A 248 -5.47 17.36 2.03
C PHE A 248 -6.90 17.01 1.57
N PHE A 249 -7.83 16.83 2.52
CA PHE A 249 -9.20 16.42 2.20
C PHE A 249 -10.20 17.58 2.04
N LYS A 250 -9.82 18.79 2.45
CA LYS A 250 -10.63 20.00 2.33
C LYS A 250 -10.66 20.53 0.90
#